data_AF-A0A2V7J7Q3-F1
#
_entry.id   AF-A0A2V7J7Q3-F1
#
_cell.length_a   1.000
_cell.length_b   1.000
_cell.length_c   1.000
_cell.angle_alpha   90.00
_cell.angle_beta   90.00
_cell.angle_gamma   90.00
#
_symmetry.space_group_name_H-M   'P 1'
#
loop_
_entity.id
_entity.type
_entity.pdbx_description
1 polymer ?
#
loop_
_entity_poly.entity_id
_entity_poly.type
_entity_poly.pdbx_seq_one_letter_code
_entity_poly.pdbx_strand_id
1 'polypeptide(L)'
;MAIVALGVACHGDRSYSAGPTALFLDANHDGNVFFVWLAPMLNQGAPAGQVFSRQLSPIVTITNLCNGEIIRTLAGSDVQVEAADYKTPWHTADDNLNSACTYRITTTAGARELGVADVDVVDSGNELKNVNTGEFIPLLADRTLPITFFIGVGSQCERVDSDCGEATVQPGQSTTIVTTQGQAGVVVPAGAVDQPVTLIIESADDRPCIPGLPEPVFPGDVGAVGNSCYDFHTEPPLTEVNASGKFNTPVTVGICPVIGGLDHATSDLLQIFQLHVGADPPIRALNNVPAPFLHCDPGYNVLGSRGSPRSLLGALAARLRSLVTPRPLFASTRALFDLGAGGSTDMFSRFTWALPSELGLNFDQTPELESILPGASVNSVYSRLGVTFTRSNPLGLCPGTAVYANDYGLLGFNSGQNNISVCPLGVASDFSQYSYGTIKASFVVPAAEACINATPTGFHNIFPGGVAFIEALDANGNVLSRTESTTDRTSQRLCVSGDGIAGVRFAGKGSAYAIFDDLYWTRIPPAP
;
A
#
# COMPACT_ATOMS: atom_id res chain seq x y z
N MET A 1 48.01 82.26 22.86
CA MET A 1 46.69 82.91 22.87
C MET A 1 45.90 82.39 21.68
N ALA A 2 44.62 82.11 21.87
CA ALA A 2 43.82 81.09 21.19
C ALA A 2 43.74 81.17 19.64
N ILE A 3 43.75 80.00 19.00
CA ILE A 3 43.25 79.79 17.63
C ILE A 3 42.07 78.83 17.71
N VAL A 4 40.96 79.30 17.13
CA VAL A 4 39.62 78.73 17.10
C VAL A 4 39.60 77.49 16.20
N ALA A 5 39.08 76.37 16.72
CA ALA A 5 38.73 75.20 15.91
C ALA A 5 37.24 75.27 15.54
N LEU A 6 36.96 75.47 14.25
CA LEU A 6 35.63 75.38 13.66
C LEU A 6 35.19 73.91 13.60
N GLY A 7 34.11 73.58 14.30
CA GLY A 7 33.41 72.31 14.13
C GLY A 7 32.57 72.34 12.85
N VAL A 8 32.90 71.50 11.88
CA VAL A 8 32.02 71.16 10.76
C VAL A 8 31.37 69.83 11.11
N ALA A 9 30.06 69.86 11.36
CA ALA A 9 29.24 68.68 11.52
C ALA A 9 29.10 68.00 10.16
N CYS A 10 29.69 66.80 10.00
CA CYS A 10 29.27 65.91 8.92
C CYS A 10 27.88 65.36 9.29
N HIS A 11 26.89 65.71 8.49
CA HIS A 11 25.63 64.96 8.42
C HIS A 11 25.98 63.49 8.23
N GLY A 12 25.56 62.64 9.17
CA GLY A 12 25.69 61.20 9.01
C GLY A 12 24.88 60.76 7.82
N ASP A 13 25.55 60.15 6.83
CA ASP A 13 24.90 59.23 5.91
C ASP A 13 24.16 58.19 6.77
N ARG A 14 22.84 58.13 6.62
CA ARG A 14 22.06 57.03 7.18
C ARG A 14 22.56 55.76 6.50
N SER A 15 23.27 54.93 7.24
CA SER A 15 23.47 53.53 6.86
C SER A 15 22.09 52.89 6.72
N TYR A 16 21.63 52.70 5.48
CA TYR A 16 20.57 51.75 5.21
C TYR A 16 21.09 50.40 5.68
N SER A 17 20.42 49.78 6.66
CA SER A 17 20.63 48.35 6.89
C SER A 17 20.38 47.66 5.57
N ALA A 18 21.31 46.80 5.12
CA ALA A 18 21.04 45.90 4.03
C ALA A 18 19.75 45.16 4.39
N GLY A 19 18.66 45.44 3.65
CA GLY A 19 17.44 44.66 3.77
C GLY A 19 17.74 43.19 3.50
N PRO A 20 16.81 42.28 3.83
CA PRO A 20 16.93 40.90 3.36
C PRO A 20 17.21 40.91 1.86
N THR A 21 18.22 40.16 1.42
CA THR A 21 18.48 39.97 -0.01
C THR A 21 17.24 39.37 -0.64
N ALA A 22 16.77 39.98 -1.73
CA ALA A 22 15.58 39.54 -2.45
C ALA A 22 15.66 38.05 -2.79
N LEU A 23 14.54 37.34 -2.64
CA LEU A 23 14.49 35.88 -2.79
C LEU A 23 13.40 35.42 -3.76
N PHE A 24 13.85 34.68 -4.78
CA PHE A 24 13.02 33.79 -5.58
C PHE A 24 13.50 32.36 -5.35
N LEU A 25 12.58 31.47 -4.98
CA LEU A 25 12.81 30.03 -4.91
C LEU A 25 11.75 29.34 -5.77
N ASP A 26 12.19 28.73 -6.85
CA ASP A 26 11.45 27.80 -7.70
C ASP A 26 12.45 26.90 -8.45
N ALA A 27 11.99 26.03 -9.35
CA ALA A 27 12.86 25.11 -10.08
C ALA A 27 13.95 25.80 -10.92
N ASN A 28 13.74 27.04 -11.34
CA ASN A 28 14.70 27.84 -12.11
C ASN A 28 15.55 28.77 -11.22
N HIS A 29 15.29 28.79 -9.90
CA HIS A 29 15.96 29.65 -8.91
C HIS A 29 16.31 28.85 -7.64
N ASP A 30 17.04 27.73 -7.79
CA ASP A 30 17.59 26.91 -6.69
C ASP A 30 16.56 26.42 -5.64
N GLY A 31 15.27 26.39 -5.99
CA GLY A 31 14.18 25.91 -5.16
C GLY A 31 13.79 24.46 -5.45
N ASN A 32 12.55 24.09 -5.09
CA ASN A 32 12.01 22.77 -5.40
C ASN A 32 11.91 22.59 -6.93
N VAL A 33 12.57 21.56 -7.47
CA VAL A 33 12.64 21.31 -8.92
C VAL A 33 11.29 20.96 -9.57
N PHE A 34 10.27 20.69 -8.76
CA PHE A 34 8.89 20.44 -9.18
C PHE A 34 7.97 21.64 -8.94
N PHE A 35 8.47 22.78 -8.48
CA PHE A 35 7.67 23.99 -8.27
C PHE A 35 8.11 25.09 -9.23
N VAL A 36 7.18 25.76 -9.91
CA VAL A 36 7.51 26.89 -10.81
C VAL A 36 6.52 28.03 -10.65
N TRP A 37 7.02 29.25 -10.46
CA TRP A 37 6.20 30.45 -10.57
C TRP A 37 5.87 30.75 -12.03
N LEU A 38 4.60 30.96 -12.34
CA LEU A 38 4.13 31.18 -13.71
C LEU A 38 3.72 32.64 -13.94
N ALA A 39 3.52 33.01 -15.21
CA ALA A 39 2.99 34.32 -15.53
C ALA A 39 1.61 34.53 -14.86
N PRO A 40 1.30 35.72 -14.30
CA PRO A 40 2.07 36.97 -14.43
C PRO A 40 3.16 37.17 -13.37
N MET A 41 3.37 36.23 -12.43
CA MET A 41 4.35 36.37 -11.36
C MET A 41 5.77 36.46 -11.93
N LEU A 42 6.15 35.46 -12.71
CA LEU A 42 7.39 35.43 -13.47
C LEU A 42 7.08 34.97 -14.89
N ASN A 43 7.78 35.52 -15.89
CA ASN A 43 7.57 35.17 -17.29
C ASN A 43 8.21 33.80 -17.61
N GLN A 44 7.62 32.75 -17.08
CA GLN A 44 8.06 31.36 -17.18
C GLN A 44 6.87 30.46 -17.53
N GLY A 45 7.17 29.29 -18.09
CA GLY A 45 6.18 28.25 -18.39
C GLY A 45 6.39 27.03 -17.51
N ALA A 46 5.35 26.18 -17.41
CA ALA A 46 5.45 24.91 -16.71
C ALA A 46 6.55 24.02 -17.34
N PRO A 47 7.35 23.27 -16.55
CA PRO A 47 8.40 22.42 -17.07
C PRO A 47 7.87 21.36 -18.04
N ALA A 48 8.57 21.20 -19.18
CA ALA A 48 8.23 20.16 -20.14
C ALA A 48 8.53 18.77 -19.55
N GLY A 49 7.58 17.84 -19.66
CA GLY A 49 7.74 16.45 -19.22
C GLY A 49 7.39 16.18 -17.75
N GLN A 50 7.16 17.21 -16.92
CA GLN A 50 6.62 17.01 -15.58
C GLN A 50 5.10 16.81 -15.62
N VAL A 51 4.60 15.97 -14.72
CA VAL A 51 3.15 15.71 -14.55
C VAL A 51 2.62 16.70 -13.51
N PHE A 52 1.54 17.42 -13.83
CA PHE A 52 0.91 18.36 -12.90
C PHE A 52 0.26 17.63 -11.72
N SER A 53 0.69 17.95 -10.50
CA SER A 53 0.14 17.45 -9.24
C SER A 53 -1.15 18.22 -8.95
N ARG A 54 -2.32 17.63 -9.26
CA ARG A 54 -3.64 18.26 -9.07
C ARG A 54 -4.28 17.99 -7.73
N GLN A 55 -3.79 16.98 -7.02
CA GLN A 55 -4.46 16.45 -5.83
C GLN A 55 -3.92 17.07 -4.52
N LEU A 56 -2.93 17.96 -4.60
CA LEU A 56 -2.45 18.71 -3.45
C LEU A 56 -3.37 19.89 -3.14
N SER A 57 -3.43 20.24 -1.86
CA SER A 57 -4.10 21.44 -1.33
C SER A 57 -3.05 22.45 -0.82
N PRO A 58 -2.40 23.20 -1.73
CA PRO A 58 -1.37 24.15 -1.33
C PRO A 58 -1.94 25.32 -0.50
N ILE A 59 -1.08 25.91 0.33
CA ILE A 59 -1.35 27.10 1.13
C ILE A 59 -0.38 28.18 0.68
N VAL A 60 -0.89 29.38 0.43
CA VAL A 60 -0.08 30.56 0.12
C VAL A 60 -0.15 31.53 1.29
N THR A 61 0.99 31.82 1.92
CA THR A 61 1.10 32.84 2.97
C THR A 61 1.79 34.07 2.43
N ILE A 62 1.37 35.24 2.91
CA ILE A 62 2.00 36.51 2.61
C ILE A 62 2.49 37.13 3.91
N THR A 63 3.80 37.35 4.00
CA THR A 63 4.48 37.89 5.18
C THR A 63 5.03 39.28 4.89
N ASN A 64 4.80 40.22 5.80
CA ASN A 64 5.45 41.52 5.77
C ASN A 64 6.87 41.39 6.35
N LEU A 65 7.90 41.63 5.53
CA LEU A 65 9.29 41.46 5.96
C LEU A 65 9.80 42.59 6.87
N CYS A 66 9.09 43.71 7.00
CA CYS A 66 9.44 44.77 7.95
C CYS A 66 9.24 44.35 9.41
N ASN A 67 8.23 43.53 9.68
CA ASN A 67 7.82 43.16 11.04
C ASN A 67 7.71 41.63 11.26
N GLY A 68 7.79 40.84 10.19
CA GLY A 68 7.69 39.37 10.21
C GLY A 68 6.25 38.84 10.31
N GLU A 69 5.24 39.70 10.19
CA GLU A 69 3.84 39.31 10.37
C GLU A 69 3.25 38.65 9.12
N ILE A 70 2.54 37.53 9.28
CA ILE A 70 1.71 36.96 8.21
C ILE A 70 0.44 37.80 8.11
N ILE A 71 0.34 38.59 7.04
CA ILE A 71 -0.80 39.49 6.80
C ILE A 71 -1.95 38.78 6.11
N ARG A 72 -1.67 37.68 5.39
CA ARG A 72 -2.67 36.94 4.64
C ARG A 72 -2.30 35.47 4.52
N THR A 73 -3.30 34.59 4.57
CA THR A 73 -3.21 33.17 4.25
C THR A 73 -4.32 32.82 3.27
N LEU A 74 -3.98 32.24 2.13
CA LEU A 74 -4.89 31.84 1.04
C LEU A 74 -4.84 30.32 0.95
N ALA A 75 -5.97 29.65 1.16
CA ALA A 75 -6.05 28.19 1.19
C ALA A 75 -7.44 27.69 0.78
N GLY A 76 -7.56 26.38 0.53
CA GLY A 76 -8.85 25.77 0.20
C GLY A 76 -9.49 26.41 -1.03
N SER A 77 -10.67 27.01 -0.88
CA SER A 77 -11.39 27.65 -1.99
C SER A 77 -10.71 28.91 -2.56
N ASP A 78 -9.78 29.53 -1.82
CA ASP A 78 -9.03 30.70 -2.32
C ASP A 78 -8.04 30.30 -3.41
N VAL A 79 -7.51 29.07 -3.34
CA VAL A 79 -6.56 28.52 -4.30
C VAL A 79 -7.28 27.61 -5.29
N GLN A 80 -7.50 28.13 -6.49
CA GLN A 80 -8.17 27.44 -7.58
C GLN A 80 -7.22 26.48 -8.28
N VAL A 81 -7.66 25.24 -8.48
CA VAL A 81 -6.92 24.22 -9.23
C VAL A 81 -7.45 24.17 -10.66
N GLU A 82 -6.60 24.48 -11.62
CA GLU A 82 -6.93 24.46 -13.05
C GLU A 82 -6.37 23.20 -13.73
N ALA A 83 -6.38 23.18 -15.07
CA ALA A 83 -5.86 22.03 -15.82
C ALA A 83 -4.33 21.86 -15.70
N ALA A 84 -3.57 22.91 -15.45
CA ALA A 84 -2.11 22.85 -15.47
C ALA A 84 -1.42 23.80 -14.49
N ASP A 85 -2.18 24.49 -13.64
CA ASP A 85 -1.66 25.45 -12.68
C ASP A 85 -2.61 25.59 -11.48
N TYR A 86 -2.08 26.20 -10.44
CA TYR A 86 -2.82 26.74 -9.31
C TYR A 86 -2.89 28.26 -9.43
N LYS A 87 -4.04 28.83 -9.08
CA LYS A 87 -4.29 30.28 -9.14
C LYS A 87 -4.95 30.77 -7.86
N THR A 88 -4.42 31.86 -7.30
CA THR A 88 -5.08 32.58 -6.21
C THR A 88 -4.92 34.09 -6.40
N PRO A 89 -6.01 34.87 -6.44
CA PRO A 89 -5.89 36.32 -6.47
C PRO A 89 -5.56 36.84 -5.07
N TRP A 90 -4.54 37.70 -4.96
CA TRP A 90 -4.30 38.47 -3.74
C TRP A 90 -4.84 39.89 -3.91
N HIS A 91 -5.94 40.19 -3.21
CA HIS A 91 -6.58 41.51 -3.21
C HIS A 91 -5.92 42.44 -2.18
N THR A 92 -4.86 43.13 -2.58
CA THR A 92 -3.99 43.89 -1.67
C THR A 92 -4.66 45.08 -0.98
N ALA A 93 -5.76 45.59 -1.54
CA ALA A 93 -6.57 46.66 -0.94
C ALA A 93 -7.16 46.26 0.43
N ASP A 94 -7.30 44.95 0.69
CA ASP A 94 -7.82 44.42 1.94
C ASP A 94 -6.75 44.34 3.05
N ASP A 95 -5.48 44.61 2.72
CA ASP A 95 -4.32 44.39 3.60
C ASP A 95 -3.56 45.67 3.99
N ASN A 96 -3.94 46.84 3.46
CA ASN A 96 -3.33 48.14 3.74
C ASN A 96 -1.79 48.11 3.67
N LEU A 97 -1.27 47.75 2.49
CA LEU A 97 0.17 47.57 2.29
C LEU A 97 0.96 48.87 2.49
N ASN A 98 2.18 48.75 2.97
CA ASN A 98 3.14 49.83 3.13
C ASN A 98 4.20 49.71 2.03
N SER A 99 4.28 50.68 1.15
CA SER A 99 5.27 50.75 0.05
C SER A 99 6.72 50.84 0.52
N ALA A 100 6.97 51.17 1.80
CA ALA A 100 8.30 51.13 2.39
C ALA A 100 8.74 49.71 2.81
N CYS A 101 7.88 48.71 2.61
CA CYS A 101 8.10 47.33 3.05
C CYS A 101 8.08 46.35 1.87
N THR A 102 8.91 45.32 1.98
CA THR A 102 8.88 44.15 1.11
C THR A 102 7.96 43.09 1.69
N TYR A 103 7.24 42.39 0.83
CA TYR A 103 6.36 41.29 1.22
C TYR A 103 6.87 39.99 0.61
N ARG A 104 6.73 38.89 1.34
CA ARG A 104 7.14 37.56 0.89
C ARG A 104 5.94 36.68 0.69
N ILE A 105 5.82 36.10 -0.50
CA ILE A 105 4.86 35.06 -0.82
C ILE A 105 5.56 33.72 -0.64
N THR A 106 5.02 32.87 0.22
CA THR A 106 5.50 31.50 0.42
C THR A 106 4.38 30.52 0.06
N THR A 107 4.69 29.54 -0.79
CA THR A 107 3.77 28.44 -1.10
C THR A 107 4.23 27.17 -0.41
N THR A 108 3.34 26.55 0.36
CA THR A 108 3.57 25.26 0.99
C THR A 108 2.54 24.24 0.53
N ALA A 109 2.89 22.95 0.60
CA ALA A 109 1.94 21.85 0.54
C ALA A 109 2.37 20.81 1.58
N GLY A 110 1.44 20.34 2.42
CA GLY A 110 1.81 19.54 3.58
C GLY A 110 2.75 20.30 4.52
N ALA A 111 3.88 19.67 4.89
CA ALA A 111 4.91 20.31 5.71
C ALA A 111 6.01 21.00 4.88
N ARG A 112 5.96 20.92 3.54
CA ARG A 112 7.04 21.37 2.66
C ARG A 112 6.81 22.77 2.11
N GLU A 113 7.84 23.61 2.22
CA GLU A 113 7.96 24.84 1.42
C GLU A 113 8.36 24.47 -0.01
N LEU A 114 7.56 24.91 -0.98
CA LEU A 114 7.75 24.60 -2.39
C LEU A 114 8.37 25.76 -3.15
N GLY A 115 7.98 26.99 -2.82
CA GLY A 115 8.55 28.17 -3.45
C GLY A 115 8.29 29.45 -2.70
N VAL A 116 9.14 30.42 -2.99
CA VAL A 116 9.16 31.76 -2.37
C VAL A 116 9.32 32.81 -3.45
N ALA A 117 8.64 33.95 -3.28
CA ALA A 117 8.81 35.12 -4.12
C ALA A 117 8.64 36.41 -3.29
N ASP A 118 9.63 37.29 -3.36
CA ASP A 118 9.54 38.62 -2.76
C ASP A 118 8.84 39.64 -3.69
N VAL A 119 8.06 40.52 -3.09
CA VAL A 119 7.20 41.50 -3.74
C VAL A 119 7.58 42.89 -3.26
N ASP A 120 7.84 43.78 -4.22
CA ASP A 120 8.13 45.19 -3.96
C ASP A 120 6.88 46.02 -4.28
N VAL A 121 6.38 46.72 -3.26
CA VAL A 121 5.12 47.46 -3.33
C VAL A 121 5.42 48.93 -3.56
N VAL A 122 4.79 49.53 -4.56
CA VAL A 122 4.97 50.94 -4.91
C VAL A 122 3.65 51.71 -4.84
N ASP A 123 3.72 53.02 -4.60
CA ASP A 123 2.54 53.88 -4.44
C ASP A 123 2.02 54.43 -5.78
N SER A 124 2.85 54.44 -6.82
CA SER A 124 2.46 54.97 -8.13
C SER A 124 2.96 54.13 -9.31
N GLY A 125 2.22 54.17 -10.42
CA GLY A 125 2.59 53.43 -11.63
C GLY A 125 3.91 53.88 -12.28
N ASN A 126 4.42 55.06 -11.93
CA ASN A 126 5.73 55.52 -12.39
C ASN A 126 6.87 54.78 -11.66
N GLU A 127 6.67 54.41 -10.40
CA GLU A 127 7.65 53.72 -9.57
C GLU A 127 7.81 52.25 -9.96
N LEU A 128 6.78 51.63 -10.58
CA LEU A 128 6.87 50.26 -11.10
C LEU A 128 8.06 50.05 -12.06
N LYS A 129 8.49 51.10 -12.77
CA LYS A 129 9.63 51.05 -13.70
C LYS A 129 10.99 50.97 -12.97
N ASN A 130 11.00 51.31 -11.68
CA ASN A 130 12.21 51.34 -10.86
C ASN A 130 12.38 50.06 -10.04
N VAL A 131 11.35 49.20 -9.96
CA VAL A 131 11.45 47.89 -9.30
C VAL A 131 12.42 47.01 -10.07
N ASN A 132 13.34 46.36 -9.35
CA ASN A 132 14.24 45.37 -9.94
C ASN A 132 13.47 44.06 -10.19
N THR A 133 12.89 43.91 -11.39
CA THR A 133 12.08 42.74 -11.73
C THR A 133 12.87 41.43 -11.85
N GLY A 134 14.20 41.46 -11.74
CA GLY A 134 15.02 40.27 -11.56
C GLY A 134 15.08 39.76 -10.12
N GLU A 135 14.65 40.59 -9.17
CA GLU A 135 14.75 40.34 -7.71
C GLU A 135 13.39 40.40 -7.00
N PHE A 136 12.44 41.19 -7.52
CA PHE A 136 11.13 41.39 -6.90
C PHE A 136 9.99 41.33 -7.91
N ILE A 137 8.83 40.90 -7.46
CA ILE A 137 7.57 41.05 -8.20
C ILE A 137 7.07 42.49 -8.00
N PRO A 138 6.94 43.29 -9.07
CA PRO A 138 6.44 44.65 -8.94
C PRO A 138 4.94 44.66 -8.67
N LEU A 139 4.52 45.33 -7.60
CA LEU A 139 3.11 45.45 -7.23
C LEU A 139 2.75 46.90 -6.94
N LEU A 140 1.75 47.42 -7.65
CA LEU A 140 1.15 48.71 -7.31
C LEU A 140 0.19 48.52 -6.14
N ALA A 141 0.28 49.37 -5.12
CA ALA A 141 -0.64 49.36 -3.99
C ALA A 141 -2.12 49.37 -4.44
N ASP A 142 -2.97 48.70 -3.65
CA ASP A 142 -4.41 48.50 -3.89
C ASP A 142 -4.78 47.78 -5.20
N ARG A 143 -3.83 47.10 -5.86
CA ARG A 143 -4.08 46.24 -7.01
C ARG A 143 -4.13 44.77 -6.64
N THR A 144 -4.87 43.99 -7.41
CA THR A 144 -4.86 42.54 -7.25
C THR A 144 -3.63 41.95 -7.91
N LEU A 145 -2.86 41.15 -7.18
CA LEU A 145 -1.78 40.33 -7.73
C LEU A 145 -2.31 38.92 -8.03
N PRO A 146 -2.38 38.48 -9.29
CA PRO A 146 -2.71 37.10 -9.61
C PRO A 146 -1.50 36.20 -9.33
N ILE A 147 -1.58 35.41 -8.27
CA ILE A 147 -0.54 34.44 -7.91
C ILE A 147 -0.82 33.15 -8.70
N THR A 148 0.10 32.77 -9.58
CA THR A 148 -0.03 31.57 -10.42
C THR A 148 1.24 30.72 -10.32
N PHE A 149 1.09 29.42 -10.10
CA PHE A 149 2.21 28.50 -9.96
C PHE A 149 1.87 27.08 -10.43
N PHE A 150 2.91 26.32 -10.74
CA PHE A 150 2.84 24.90 -11.09
C PHE A 150 3.47 24.07 -9.97
N ILE A 151 2.84 22.94 -9.63
CA ILE A 151 3.42 21.89 -8.79
C ILE A 151 3.43 20.60 -9.59
N GLY A 152 4.61 20.00 -9.77
CA GLY A 152 4.82 18.71 -10.41
C GLY A 152 4.74 17.57 -9.40
N VAL A 153 4.27 16.40 -9.84
CA VAL A 153 4.36 15.17 -9.05
C VAL A 153 5.84 14.86 -8.80
N GLY A 154 6.21 14.65 -7.54
CA GLY A 154 7.61 14.60 -7.11
C GLY A 154 7.95 15.71 -6.12
N SER A 155 7.13 16.77 -6.04
CA SER A 155 7.33 17.89 -5.12
C SER A 155 7.43 17.47 -3.66
N GLN A 156 6.74 16.38 -3.29
CA GLN A 156 6.72 15.83 -1.94
C GLN A 156 7.67 14.65 -1.72
N CYS A 157 8.26 14.07 -2.76
CA CYS A 157 9.21 12.97 -2.63
C CYS A 157 10.60 13.47 -2.22
N GLU A 158 11.40 12.64 -1.55
CA GLU A 158 12.77 13.01 -1.17
C GLU A 158 13.72 12.93 -2.35
N ARG A 159 13.54 11.94 -3.21
CA ARG A 159 14.36 11.72 -4.40
C ARG A 159 13.68 12.27 -5.65
N VAL A 160 14.47 12.90 -6.50
CA VAL A 160 14.00 13.45 -7.79
C VAL A 160 13.83 12.37 -8.87
N ASP A 161 14.45 11.22 -8.69
CA ASP A 161 14.48 10.09 -9.64
C ASP A 161 13.61 8.90 -9.19
N SER A 162 12.83 9.07 -8.11
CA SER A 162 11.91 8.05 -7.62
C SER A 162 10.58 8.07 -8.39
N ASP A 163 9.89 6.93 -8.37
CA ASP A 163 8.50 6.88 -8.76
C ASP A 163 7.63 7.42 -7.62
N CYS A 164 7.04 8.58 -7.85
CA CYS A 164 6.35 9.36 -6.83
C CYS A 164 4.84 9.39 -7.06
N GLY A 165 4.06 9.37 -5.98
CA GLY A 165 2.63 9.65 -5.97
C GLY A 165 2.29 10.50 -4.75
N GLU A 166 1.53 11.58 -4.93
CA GLU A 166 1.24 12.54 -3.86
C GLU A 166 -0.19 13.08 -3.95
N ALA A 167 -0.84 13.30 -2.81
CA ALA A 167 -2.12 13.99 -2.71
C ALA A 167 -2.42 14.46 -1.29
N THR A 168 -3.30 15.45 -1.17
CA THR A 168 -3.94 15.76 0.11
C THR A 168 -5.18 14.89 0.30
N VAL A 169 -5.17 14.05 1.33
CA VAL A 169 -6.31 13.23 1.74
C VAL A 169 -7.19 14.04 2.68
N GLN A 170 -8.49 14.11 2.38
CA GLN A 170 -9.47 14.87 3.13
C GLN A 170 -10.38 13.92 3.94
N PRO A 171 -10.75 14.24 5.20
CA PRO A 171 -11.60 13.38 6.03
C PRO A 171 -12.93 12.97 5.38
N GLY A 172 -13.57 13.88 4.63
CA GLY A 172 -14.91 13.66 4.07
C GLY A 172 -14.94 13.03 2.68
N GLN A 173 -13.80 12.68 2.08
CA GLN A 173 -13.72 12.26 0.68
C GLN A 173 -12.84 11.04 0.51
N SER A 174 -13.17 10.19 -0.47
CA SER A 174 -12.30 9.09 -0.85
C SER A 174 -11.26 9.61 -1.84
N THR A 175 -9.99 9.28 -1.60
CA THR A 175 -8.85 9.71 -2.44
C THR A 175 -8.18 8.49 -3.05
N THR A 176 -7.82 8.57 -4.33
CA THR A 176 -7.04 7.54 -5.03
C THR A 176 -5.78 8.17 -5.59
N ILE A 177 -4.64 7.61 -5.21
CA ILE A 177 -3.32 8.10 -5.57
C ILE A 177 -2.61 6.97 -6.30
N VAL A 178 -2.03 7.28 -7.45
CA VAL A 178 -1.23 6.35 -8.24
C VAL A 178 0.07 7.06 -8.60
N THR A 179 1.18 6.36 -8.49
CA THR A 179 2.50 6.91 -8.77
C THR A 179 2.66 7.25 -10.26
N THR A 180 3.62 8.11 -10.60
CA THR A 180 3.86 8.57 -11.98
C THR A 180 4.08 7.45 -12.99
N GLN A 181 4.74 6.37 -12.59
CA GLN A 181 5.01 5.19 -13.43
C GLN A 181 3.92 4.12 -13.32
N GLY A 182 2.89 4.35 -12.50
CA GLY A 182 1.76 3.44 -12.33
C GLY A 182 2.10 2.14 -11.60
N GLN A 183 3.18 2.12 -10.82
CA GLN A 183 3.71 0.92 -10.17
C GLN A 183 3.26 0.75 -8.73
N ALA A 184 2.82 1.83 -8.09
CA ALA A 184 2.18 1.76 -6.79
C ALA A 184 1.01 2.73 -6.69
N GLY A 185 0.15 2.51 -5.71
CA GLY A 185 -0.96 3.40 -5.43
C GLY A 185 -1.69 3.03 -4.15
N VAL A 186 -2.64 3.89 -3.77
CA VAL A 186 -3.49 3.66 -2.61
C VAL A 186 -4.88 4.25 -2.83
N VAL A 187 -5.89 3.56 -2.28
CA VAL A 187 -7.23 4.10 -2.07
C VAL A 187 -7.43 4.34 -0.58
N VAL A 188 -7.70 5.59 -0.24
CA VAL A 188 -8.06 6.01 1.11
C VAL A 188 -9.56 6.32 1.11
N PRO A 189 -10.39 5.54 1.84
CA PRO A 189 -11.82 5.78 1.89
C PRO A 189 -12.14 7.03 2.71
N ALA A 190 -13.31 7.63 2.45
CA ALA A 190 -13.82 8.73 3.27
C ALA A 190 -13.96 8.27 4.73
N GLY A 191 -13.55 9.13 5.66
CA GLY A 191 -13.53 8.88 7.10
C GLY A 191 -12.27 8.18 7.62
N ALA A 192 -11.33 7.79 6.75
CA ALA A 192 -10.10 7.12 7.18
C ALA A 192 -9.15 8.02 8.00
N VAL A 193 -9.23 9.34 7.83
CA VAL A 193 -8.45 10.34 8.57
C VAL A 193 -9.38 11.37 9.22
N ASP A 194 -8.98 11.92 10.37
CA ASP A 194 -9.77 12.89 11.14
C ASP A 194 -9.56 14.34 10.70
N GLN A 195 -8.39 14.62 10.13
CA GLN A 195 -8.00 15.92 9.60
C GLN A 195 -7.23 15.74 8.28
N PRO A 196 -7.09 16.79 7.45
CA PRO A 196 -6.37 16.70 6.19
C PRO A 196 -4.90 16.31 6.42
N VAL A 197 -4.39 15.40 5.58
CA VAL A 197 -2.99 14.98 5.57
C VAL A 197 -2.46 14.93 4.14
N THR A 198 -1.18 15.18 3.95
CA THR A 198 -0.51 14.95 2.67
C THR A 198 0.03 13.53 2.67
N LEU A 199 -0.41 12.71 1.73
CA LEU A 199 0.02 11.33 1.56
C LEU A 199 1.06 11.27 0.44
N ILE A 200 2.16 10.59 0.71
CA ILE A 200 3.32 10.47 -0.17
C ILE A 200 3.62 8.98 -0.38
N ILE A 201 3.81 8.59 -1.63
CA ILE A 201 4.22 7.27 -2.08
C ILE A 201 5.53 7.44 -2.85
N GLU A 202 6.58 6.75 -2.44
CA GLU A 202 7.90 6.88 -3.05
C GLU A 202 8.57 5.51 -3.22
N SER A 203 9.15 5.26 -4.41
CA SER A 203 9.95 4.05 -4.64
C SER A 203 11.26 4.08 -3.85
N ALA A 204 11.55 3.00 -3.12
CA ALA A 204 12.75 2.85 -2.32
C ALA A 204 13.78 1.91 -2.99
N ASP A 205 15.03 2.34 -3.00
CA ASP A 205 16.14 1.57 -3.61
C ASP A 205 16.91 0.74 -2.59
N ASP A 206 16.57 0.84 -1.30
CA ASP A 206 17.18 0.06 -0.23
C ASP A 206 16.98 -1.45 -0.47
N ARG A 207 18.04 -2.24 -0.24
CA ARG A 207 18.01 -3.70 -0.38
C ARG A 207 18.69 -4.36 0.82
N PRO A 208 18.10 -5.42 1.42
CA PRO A 208 16.76 -5.94 1.15
C PRO A 208 15.68 -4.89 1.46
N CYS A 209 14.59 -4.89 0.70
CA CYS A 209 13.53 -3.87 0.88
C CYS A 209 12.99 -3.86 2.31
N ILE A 210 12.61 -5.04 2.81
CA ILE A 210 12.26 -5.26 4.22
C ILE A 210 13.30 -6.20 4.84
N PRO A 211 14.16 -5.71 5.74
CA PRO A 211 15.11 -6.55 6.47
C PRO A 211 14.40 -7.62 7.30
N GLY A 212 14.88 -8.87 7.23
CA GLY A 212 14.31 -9.99 7.97
C GLY A 212 13.07 -10.62 7.34
N LEU A 213 12.60 -10.12 6.19
CA LEU A 213 11.54 -10.77 5.43
C LEU A 213 12.07 -12.08 4.83
N PRO A 214 11.42 -13.23 5.08
CA PRO A 214 11.95 -14.50 4.60
C PRO A 214 11.74 -14.68 3.10
N GLU A 215 12.74 -15.26 2.42
CA GLU A 215 12.70 -15.52 0.97
C GLU A 215 11.65 -16.57 0.57
N PRO A 216 11.08 -16.52 -0.64
CA PRO A 216 11.41 -15.59 -1.73
C PRO A 216 10.69 -14.23 -1.64
N VAL A 217 11.46 -13.16 -1.82
CA VAL A 217 11.01 -11.75 -1.89
C VAL A 217 11.12 -11.24 -3.33
N PHE A 218 10.19 -10.38 -3.74
CA PHE A 218 10.08 -9.82 -5.10
C PHE A 218 10.14 -8.29 -5.06
N PRO A 219 11.30 -7.69 -4.71
CA PRO A 219 11.43 -6.24 -4.57
C PRO A 219 11.57 -5.50 -5.92
N GLY A 220 11.68 -6.23 -7.03
CA GLY A 220 11.88 -5.65 -8.36
C GLY A 220 13.25 -4.97 -8.52
N ASP A 221 13.36 -4.19 -9.60
CA ASP A 221 14.52 -3.37 -9.93
C ASP A 221 14.61 -2.13 -9.02
N VAL A 222 15.74 -1.43 -9.05
CA VAL A 222 15.92 -0.12 -8.37
C VAL A 222 15.58 1.03 -9.32
N GLY A 223 15.24 2.20 -8.77
CA GLY A 223 14.83 3.39 -9.52
C GLY A 223 13.32 3.49 -9.71
N ALA A 224 12.89 4.42 -10.58
CA ALA A 224 11.46 4.69 -10.79
C ALA A 224 10.70 3.61 -11.57
N VAL A 225 11.38 2.73 -12.32
CA VAL A 225 10.70 1.75 -13.18
C VAL A 225 11.13 0.34 -12.81
N GLY A 226 10.14 -0.50 -12.51
CA GLY A 226 10.31 -1.92 -12.21
C GLY A 226 10.50 -2.16 -10.71
N ASN A 227 10.33 -1.12 -9.89
CA ASN A 227 10.50 -1.24 -8.45
C ASN A 227 9.24 -1.81 -7.83
N SER A 228 9.39 -2.69 -6.85
CA SER A 228 8.30 -3.24 -6.04
C SER A 228 8.59 -3.05 -4.55
N CYS A 229 9.43 -2.06 -4.22
CA CYS A 229 9.73 -1.59 -2.88
C CYS A 229 9.30 -0.14 -2.75
N TYR A 230 8.33 0.15 -1.89
CA TYR A 230 7.76 1.48 -1.75
C TYR A 230 7.61 1.88 -0.29
N ASP A 231 7.92 3.15 -0.01
CA ASP A 231 7.58 3.82 1.22
C ASP A 231 6.30 4.61 1.03
N PHE A 232 5.33 4.36 1.90
CA PHE A 232 4.15 5.17 2.03
C PHE A 232 4.23 5.88 3.37
N HIS A 233 3.85 7.15 3.40
CA HIS A 233 3.75 7.90 4.65
C HIS A 233 2.77 9.07 4.50
N THR A 234 2.45 9.68 5.64
CA THR A 234 1.67 10.92 5.69
C THR A 234 2.45 12.02 6.37
N GLU A 235 2.18 13.25 5.95
CA GLU A 235 2.61 14.47 6.61
C GLU A 235 1.37 15.31 7.00
N PRO A 236 1.15 15.59 8.30
CA PRO A 236 1.90 15.05 9.44
C PRO A 236 1.72 13.52 9.57
N PRO A 237 2.61 12.83 10.32
CA PRO A 237 2.47 11.41 10.61
C PRO A 237 1.14 11.10 11.31
N LEU A 238 0.54 9.93 11.05
CA LEU A 238 -0.76 9.57 11.63
C LEU A 238 -0.80 9.60 13.16
N THR A 239 0.34 9.43 13.83
CA THR A 239 0.49 9.55 15.29
C THR A 239 0.22 10.95 15.82
N GLU A 240 0.34 11.98 14.97
CA GLU A 240 0.01 13.36 15.29
C GLU A 240 -1.40 13.74 14.84
N VAL A 241 -1.99 12.95 13.94
CA VAL A 241 -3.34 13.14 13.40
C VAL A 241 -4.38 12.58 14.36
N ASN A 242 -4.11 11.42 14.96
CA ASN A 242 -4.98 10.83 15.96
C ASN A 242 -4.23 10.00 17.00
N ALA A 243 -4.88 9.78 18.14
CA ALA A 243 -4.30 9.06 19.28
C ALA A 243 -3.96 7.58 18.98
N SER A 244 -4.55 7.00 17.93
CA SER A 244 -4.29 5.60 17.55
C SER A 244 -3.06 5.43 16.67
N GLY A 245 -2.58 6.51 16.04
CA GLY A 245 -1.49 6.47 15.07
C GLY A 245 -1.80 5.64 13.81
N LYS A 246 -3.09 5.46 13.50
CA LYS A 246 -3.62 4.55 12.48
C LYS A 246 -4.76 5.21 11.72
N PHE A 247 -5.09 4.69 10.55
CA PHE A 247 -6.32 5.04 9.84
C PHE A 247 -7.53 4.51 10.61
N ASN A 248 -8.59 5.33 10.68
CA ASN A 248 -9.87 4.95 11.29
C ASN A 248 -10.58 3.82 10.53
N THR A 249 -10.28 3.69 9.24
CA THR A 249 -10.78 2.64 8.35
C THR A 249 -9.62 2.13 7.51
N PRO A 250 -9.47 0.81 7.31
CA PRO A 250 -8.39 0.27 6.50
C PRO A 250 -8.36 0.87 5.08
N VAL A 251 -7.16 1.19 4.62
CA VAL A 251 -6.86 1.67 3.27
C VAL A 251 -6.39 0.50 2.42
N THR A 252 -6.55 0.62 1.09
CA THR A 252 -6.07 -0.39 0.15
C THR A 252 -4.82 0.09 -0.55
N VAL A 253 -3.66 -0.50 -0.23
CA VAL A 253 -2.40 -0.27 -0.95
C VAL A 253 -2.30 -1.23 -2.13
N GLY A 254 -1.72 -0.79 -3.24
CA GLY A 254 -1.42 -1.63 -4.41
C GLY A 254 0.00 -1.39 -4.87
N ILE A 255 0.72 -2.47 -5.21
CA ILE A 255 2.07 -2.42 -5.76
C ILE A 255 2.13 -3.43 -6.90
N CYS A 256 2.70 -3.06 -8.03
CA CYS A 256 2.92 -3.96 -9.14
C CYS A 256 4.13 -4.87 -8.85
N PRO A 257 3.93 -6.19 -8.73
CA PRO A 257 5.03 -7.09 -8.46
C PRO A 257 5.81 -7.41 -9.75
N VAL A 258 7.13 -7.45 -9.66
CA VAL A 258 7.97 -8.04 -10.71
C VAL A 258 8.09 -9.55 -10.48
N ILE A 259 7.12 -10.30 -10.99
CA ILE A 259 6.98 -11.75 -10.77
C ILE A 259 7.73 -12.63 -11.78
N GLY A 260 8.34 -12.04 -12.81
CA GLY A 260 9.11 -12.76 -13.82
C GLY A 260 8.34 -13.94 -14.46
N GLY A 261 8.93 -15.13 -14.40
CA GLY A 261 8.38 -16.36 -14.98
C GLY A 261 7.57 -17.24 -14.02
N LEU A 262 7.12 -16.72 -12.87
CA LEU A 262 6.32 -17.50 -11.92
C LEU A 262 5.07 -18.09 -12.60
N ASP A 263 4.73 -19.33 -12.23
CA ASP A 263 3.47 -19.92 -12.65
C ASP A 263 2.28 -19.27 -11.93
N HIS A 264 1.08 -19.45 -12.49
CA HIS A 264 -0.12 -18.83 -11.93
C HIS A 264 -0.39 -19.27 -10.49
N ALA A 265 -0.18 -20.54 -10.20
CA ALA A 265 -0.48 -21.08 -8.89
C ALA A 265 0.42 -20.46 -7.80
N THR A 266 1.68 -20.17 -8.13
CA THR A 266 2.61 -19.50 -7.22
C THR A 266 2.37 -17.99 -7.14
N SER A 267 2.04 -17.33 -8.26
CA SER A 267 1.72 -15.90 -8.23
C SER A 267 0.54 -15.58 -7.31
N ASP A 268 -0.45 -16.47 -7.24
CA ASP A 268 -1.66 -16.29 -6.42
C ASP A 268 -1.38 -16.27 -4.92
N LEU A 269 -0.22 -16.79 -4.52
CA LEU A 269 0.23 -16.88 -3.13
C LEU A 269 1.00 -15.65 -2.68
N LEU A 270 1.38 -14.77 -3.61
CA LEU A 270 2.09 -13.56 -3.27
C LEU A 270 1.22 -12.67 -2.38
N GLN A 271 1.83 -12.07 -1.37
CA GLN A 271 1.21 -11.10 -0.50
C GLN A 271 2.09 -9.86 -0.39
N ILE A 272 1.45 -8.71 -0.20
CA ILE A 272 2.17 -7.50 0.19
C ILE A 272 2.55 -7.63 1.65
N PHE A 273 3.81 -7.43 1.98
CA PHE A 273 4.33 -7.37 3.33
C PHE A 273 4.56 -5.94 3.74
N GLN A 274 4.29 -5.68 5.01
CA GLN A 274 4.45 -4.40 5.68
C GLN A 274 5.54 -4.51 6.76
N LEU A 275 6.43 -3.53 6.84
CA LEU A 275 7.39 -3.38 7.94
C LEU A 275 6.93 -2.29 8.93
N HIS A 276 6.50 -2.68 10.12
CA HIS A 276 6.21 -1.75 11.21
C HIS A 276 7.29 -1.79 12.29
N VAL A 277 8.19 -0.81 12.26
CA VAL A 277 9.27 -0.67 13.25
C VAL A 277 8.67 -0.38 14.63
N GLY A 278 8.84 -1.32 15.57
CA GLY A 278 8.34 -1.19 16.94
C GLY A 278 7.07 -1.98 17.28
N ALA A 279 6.49 -2.72 16.32
CA ALA A 279 5.40 -3.68 16.59
C ALA A 279 5.95 -5.10 16.78
N ASP A 280 5.11 -5.94 17.40
CA ASP A 280 5.32 -7.37 17.52
C ASP A 280 4.11 -8.10 16.88
N PRO A 281 4.27 -8.81 15.74
CA PRO A 281 5.50 -8.91 14.95
C PRO A 281 5.79 -7.62 14.14
N PRO A 282 7.06 -7.29 13.88
CA PRO A 282 7.44 -6.09 13.11
C PRO A 282 7.16 -6.24 11.62
N ILE A 283 7.02 -7.46 11.11
CA ILE A 283 6.71 -7.76 9.72
C ILE A 283 5.35 -8.43 9.66
N ARG A 284 4.47 -7.92 8.80
CA ARG A 284 3.10 -8.42 8.68
C ARG A 284 2.72 -8.61 7.21
N ALA A 285 2.18 -9.77 6.88
CA ALA A 285 1.53 -9.99 5.59
C ALA A 285 0.16 -9.30 5.57
N LEU A 286 -0.15 -8.61 4.48
CA LEU A 286 -1.45 -7.99 4.28
C LEU A 286 -2.43 -8.97 3.63
N ASN A 287 -3.70 -8.84 4.00
CA ASN A 287 -4.77 -9.56 3.32
C ASN A 287 -4.88 -9.06 1.89
N ASN A 288 -4.82 -9.99 0.93
CA ASN A 288 -4.95 -9.68 -0.48
C ASN A 288 -6.36 -9.12 -0.76
N VAL A 289 -6.41 -7.92 -1.31
CA VAL A 289 -7.63 -7.24 -1.75
C VAL A 289 -7.46 -6.75 -3.20
N PRO A 290 -8.53 -6.67 -4.00
CA PRO A 290 -8.44 -6.13 -5.35
C PRO A 290 -7.97 -4.66 -5.35
N ALA A 291 -7.04 -4.31 -6.24
CA ALA A 291 -6.56 -2.94 -6.42
C ALA A 291 -6.83 -2.42 -7.85
N PRO A 292 -8.11 -2.28 -8.28
CA PRO A 292 -8.50 -1.97 -9.66
C PRO A 292 -8.03 -0.60 -10.17
N PHE A 293 -7.51 0.25 -9.29
CA PHE A 293 -6.89 1.53 -9.62
C PHE A 293 -5.49 1.36 -10.23
N LEU A 294 -4.85 0.21 -10.02
CA LEU A 294 -3.50 -0.07 -10.49
C LEU A 294 -3.56 -1.02 -11.70
N HIS A 295 -2.75 -0.77 -12.72
CA HIS A 295 -2.70 -1.59 -13.93
C HIS A 295 -1.28 -2.07 -14.14
N CYS A 296 -0.98 -3.31 -13.75
CA CYS A 296 0.40 -3.82 -13.74
C CYS A 296 0.84 -4.49 -15.03
N ASP A 297 -0.02 -4.53 -16.05
CA ASP A 297 0.36 -5.00 -17.38
C ASP A 297 1.20 -3.93 -18.10
N PRO A 298 2.46 -4.21 -18.48
CA PRO A 298 3.30 -3.29 -19.25
C PRO A 298 2.69 -2.89 -20.60
N GLY A 299 1.71 -3.65 -21.13
CA GLY A 299 0.94 -3.32 -22.34
C GLY A 299 -0.10 -2.20 -22.16
N TYR A 300 -0.36 -1.75 -20.93
CA TYR A 300 -1.38 -0.75 -20.62
C TYR A 300 -0.84 0.69 -20.53
N ASN A 301 0.46 0.88 -20.71
CA ASN A 301 1.07 2.21 -20.68
C ASN A 301 0.63 3.09 -21.87
N VAL A 302 -0.01 4.21 -21.49
CA VAL A 302 -0.28 5.46 -22.23
C VAL A 302 -1.51 5.51 -23.15
N LEU A 303 -2.68 5.73 -22.56
CA LEU A 303 -3.76 6.53 -23.16
C LEU A 303 -3.96 7.83 -22.35
N GLY A 304 -2.91 8.64 -22.33
CA GLY A 304 -2.92 10.01 -21.79
C GLY A 304 -1.96 10.97 -22.50
N SER A 305 -0.95 10.46 -23.22
CA SER A 305 -0.03 11.30 -23.98
C SER A 305 -0.45 11.39 -25.45
N ARG A 306 -0.56 12.63 -25.93
CA ARG A 306 -1.03 13.02 -27.27
C ARG A 306 -0.17 12.39 -28.39
N GLY A 307 -0.82 11.78 -29.39
CA GLY A 307 -0.32 11.75 -30.77
C GLY A 307 -0.09 10.37 -31.42
N SER A 308 -1.14 9.61 -31.74
CA SER A 308 -1.08 8.59 -32.80
C SER A 308 -2.50 8.25 -33.31
N PRO A 309 -2.83 8.39 -34.60
CA PRO A 309 -4.18 8.18 -35.12
C PRO A 309 -4.47 6.71 -35.46
N ARG A 310 -3.86 5.74 -34.78
CA ARG A 310 -4.11 4.32 -35.05
C ARG A 310 -4.81 3.63 -33.88
N SER A 311 -6.07 3.26 -34.15
CA SER A 311 -6.85 2.19 -33.50
C SER A 311 -7.82 2.57 -32.35
N LEU A 312 -8.70 3.54 -32.61
CA LEU A 312 -9.98 3.71 -31.89
C LEU A 312 -10.84 2.42 -31.90
N LEU A 313 -10.74 1.62 -32.98
CA LEU A 313 -11.44 0.34 -33.12
C LEU A 313 -10.89 -0.77 -32.22
N GLY A 314 -9.57 -0.80 -31.97
CA GLY A 314 -8.97 -1.78 -31.05
C GLY A 314 -9.33 -1.52 -29.59
N ALA A 315 -9.39 -0.25 -29.18
CA ALA A 315 -9.82 0.12 -27.83
C ALA A 315 -11.31 -0.18 -27.58
N LEU A 316 -12.18 0.01 -28.59
CA LEU A 316 -13.58 -0.35 -28.52
C LEU A 316 -13.78 -1.88 -28.52
N ALA A 317 -12.99 -2.61 -29.32
CA ALA A 317 -13.03 -4.07 -29.37
C ALA A 317 -12.54 -4.72 -28.07
N ALA A 318 -11.56 -4.13 -27.38
CA ALA A 318 -11.10 -4.58 -26.06
C ALA A 318 -12.19 -4.35 -24.98
N ARG A 319 -12.85 -3.18 -24.97
CA ARG A 319 -13.98 -2.88 -24.07
C ARG A 319 -15.24 -3.71 -24.36
N LEU A 320 -15.50 -4.06 -25.63
CA LEU A 320 -16.62 -4.92 -25.99
C LEU A 320 -16.31 -6.40 -25.70
N ARG A 321 -15.05 -6.84 -25.80
CA ARG A 321 -14.68 -8.20 -25.40
C ARG A 321 -14.87 -8.43 -23.91
N SER A 322 -14.52 -7.48 -23.04
CA SER A 322 -14.73 -7.63 -21.59
C SER A 322 -16.20 -7.72 -21.17
N LEU A 323 -17.13 -7.26 -22.04
CA LEU A 323 -18.57 -7.33 -21.81
C LEU A 323 -19.23 -8.63 -22.33
N VAL A 324 -18.57 -9.36 -23.24
CA VAL A 324 -19.20 -10.49 -23.96
C VAL A 324 -18.41 -11.80 -23.81
N THR A 325 -17.18 -11.78 -23.29
CA THR A 325 -16.49 -13.02 -22.92
C THR A 325 -17.14 -13.63 -21.68
N PRO A 326 -17.49 -14.93 -21.68
CA PRO A 326 -18.01 -15.59 -20.49
C PRO A 326 -16.97 -15.45 -19.39
N ARG A 327 -17.38 -14.90 -18.23
CA ARG A 327 -16.56 -14.92 -17.02
C ARG A 327 -16.29 -16.39 -16.70
N PRO A 328 -15.05 -16.89 -16.80
CA PRO A 328 -14.75 -18.15 -16.15
C PRO A 328 -14.99 -17.91 -14.65
N LEU A 329 -15.67 -18.86 -13.99
CA LEU A 329 -15.81 -18.88 -12.52
C LEU A 329 -14.46 -18.88 -11.77
N PHE A 330 -13.36 -18.96 -12.52
CA PHE A 330 -12.00 -18.71 -12.10
C PHE A 330 -11.45 -17.56 -12.93
N ALA A 331 -11.50 -16.34 -12.38
CA ALA A 331 -10.71 -15.25 -12.93
C ALA A 331 -9.26 -15.75 -12.99
N SER A 332 -8.70 -15.86 -14.20
CA SER A 332 -7.26 -16.05 -14.35
C SER A 332 -6.61 -14.92 -13.56
N THR A 333 -5.83 -15.24 -12.55
CA THR A 333 -5.24 -14.28 -11.62
C THR A 333 -4.22 -13.35 -12.24
N ARG A 334 -3.75 -13.64 -13.47
CA ARG A 334 -3.19 -12.60 -14.34
C ARG A 334 -4.13 -11.42 -14.45
N ALA A 335 -5.43 -11.60 -14.71
CA ALA A 335 -6.38 -10.50 -14.70
C ALA A 335 -6.49 -9.79 -13.33
N LEU A 336 -6.17 -10.43 -12.20
CA LEU A 336 -6.12 -9.75 -10.88
C LEU A 336 -4.83 -8.95 -10.71
N PHE A 337 -3.67 -9.48 -11.13
CA PHE A 337 -2.40 -8.72 -11.11
C PHE A 337 -2.37 -7.65 -12.21
N ASP A 338 -2.87 -7.94 -13.41
CA ASP A 338 -3.04 -7.02 -14.54
C ASP A 338 -4.01 -5.88 -14.18
N LEU A 339 -5.01 -6.14 -13.33
CA LEU A 339 -5.93 -5.14 -12.75
C LEU A 339 -5.51 -4.71 -11.32
N GLY A 340 -4.27 -5.00 -10.91
CA GLY A 340 -3.73 -4.63 -9.60
C GLY A 340 -4.10 -5.59 -8.47
N ALA A 341 -3.08 -6.15 -7.82
CA ALA A 341 -3.22 -6.85 -6.55
C ALA A 341 -2.79 -5.91 -5.41
N GLY A 342 -3.57 -5.88 -4.33
CA GLY A 342 -3.37 -4.97 -3.21
C GLY A 342 -3.42 -5.64 -1.86
N GLY A 343 -3.12 -4.85 -0.83
CA GLY A 343 -3.17 -5.23 0.58
C GLY A 343 -4.01 -4.24 1.36
N SER A 344 -4.84 -4.74 2.28
CA SER A 344 -5.57 -3.90 3.22
C SER A 344 -4.70 -3.61 4.45
N THR A 345 -4.54 -2.34 4.83
CA THR A 345 -3.77 -1.94 6.01
C THR A 345 -4.40 -0.74 6.73
N ASP A 346 -4.12 -0.57 8.02
CA ASP A 346 -4.54 0.56 8.85
C ASP A 346 -3.39 1.53 9.15
N MET A 347 -2.22 1.34 8.52
CA MET A 347 -1.04 2.17 8.74
C MET A 347 -0.12 2.13 7.52
N PHE A 348 0.73 3.14 7.36
CA PHE A 348 1.75 3.16 6.31
C PHE A 348 3.15 2.93 6.86
N SER A 349 4.01 2.43 5.97
CA SER A 349 5.42 2.15 6.19
C SER A 349 6.08 1.79 4.85
N ARG A 350 7.16 1.00 4.90
CA ARG A 350 7.69 0.27 3.76
C ARG A 350 6.89 -0.98 3.42
N PHE A 351 6.71 -1.22 2.12
CA PHE A 351 6.00 -2.37 1.58
C PHE A 351 6.75 -3.05 0.44
N THR A 352 6.61 -4.37 0.32
CA THR A 352 7.07 -5.14 -0.84
C THR A 352 6.32 -6.47 -0.98
N TRP A 353 6.57 -7.21 -2.05
CA TRP A 353 5.96 -8.52 -2.28
C TRP A 353 6.86 -9.65 -1.80
N ALA A 354 6.27 -10.65 -1.14
CA ALA A 354 6.94 -11.92 -0.86
C ALA A 354 5.94 -13.08 -0.85
N LEU A 355 6.48 -14.29 -0.82
CA LEU A 355 5.68 -15.46 -0.49
C LEU A 355 5.57 -15.63 1.04
N PRO A 356 4.39 -15.95 1.58
CA PRO A 356 4.24 -16.22 3.01
C PRO A 356 5.10 -17.40 3.46
N SER A 357 5.89 -17.16 4.50
CA SER A 357 6.81 -18.15 5.08
C SER A 357 6.09 -19.18 5.96
N GLU A 358 5.00 -18.78 6.61
CA GLU A 358 4.12 -19.61 7.43
C GLU A 358 2.67 -19.33 7.04
N LEU A 359 1.89 -20.39 6.90
CA LEU A 359 0.46 -20.33 6.59
C LEU A 359 -0.30 -21.30 7.49
N GLY A 360 -1.52 -20.91 7.85
CA GLY A 360 -2.44 -21.72 8.64
C GLY A 360 -3.81 -21.78 7.96
N LEU A 361 -4.43 -22.95 8.01
CA LEU A 361 -5.83 -23.17 7.64
C LEU A 361 -6.60 -23.41 8.91
N ASN A 362 -7.66 -22.63 9.13
CA ASN A 362 -8.68 -22.92 10.12
C ASN A 362 -9.91 -23.49 9.40
N PHE A 363 -10.47 -24.60 9.87
CA PHE A 363 -11.67 -25.20 9.26
C PHE A 363 -13.00 -24.51 9.65
N ASP A 364 -12.96 -23.54 10.56
CA ASP A 364 -14.07 -22.65 10.92
C ASP A 364 -14.25 -21.47 9.96
N GLN A 365 -13.17 -21.03 9.31
CA GLN A 365 -13.13 -19.80 8.52
C GLN A 365 -12.42 -19.98 7.18
N THR A 366 -12.94 -19.31 6.16
CA THR A 366 -12.25 -19.17 4.88
C THR A 366 -11.04 -18.24 5.02
N PRO A 367 -10.10 -18.24 4.05
CA PRO A 367 -9.03 -17.25 4.00
C PRO A 367 -9.53 -15.78 4.05
N GLU A 368 -10.75 -15.54 3.59
CA GLU A 368 -11.44 -14.25 3.62
C GLU A 368 -12.11 -13.92 4.97
N LEU A 369 -11.89 -14.75 6.00
CA LEU A 369 -12.48 -14.65 7.34
C LEU A 369 -14.01 -14.86 7.39
N GLU A 370 -14.61 -15.37 6.31
CA GLU A 370 -16.01 -15.78 6.30
C GLU A 370 -16.16 -17.13 7.01
N SER A 371 -17.23 -17.29 7.80
CA SER A 371 -17.51 -18.55 8.48
C SER A 371 -17.82 -19.68 7.49
N ILE A 372 -17.20 -20.84 7.70
CA ILE A 372 -17.49 -22.07 6.97
C ILE A 372 -18.68 -22.76 7.63
N LEU A 373 -19.75 -22.95 6.87
CA LEU A 373 -20.92 -23.67 7.37
C LEU A 373 -20.60 -25.17 7.55
N PRO A 374 -21.08 -25.82 8.63
CA PRO A 374 -20.94 -27.27 8.79
C PRO A 374 -21.49 -28.04 7.58
N GLY A 375 -20.74 -29.03 7.11
CA GLY A 375 -21.04 -29.80 5.90
C GLY A 375 -20.52 -29.18 4.60
N ALA A 376 -19.90 -28.01 4.64
CA ALA A 376 -19.29 -27.42 3.45
C ALA A 376 -18.11 -28.26 2.95
N SER A 377 -18.01 -28.40 1.63
CA SER A 377 -16.83 -29.01 1.01
C SER A 377 -15.64 -28.05 1.03
N VAL A 378 -14.49 -28.53 1.47
CA VAL A 378 -13.25 -27.75 1.61
C VAL A 378 -12.17 -28.11 0.59
N ASN A 379 -12.49 -28.94 -0.42
CA ASN A 379 -11.53 -29.43 -1.42
C ASN A 379 -10.69 -28.32 -2.08
N SER A 380 -11.31 -27.18 -2.36
CA SER A 380 -10.69 -26.02 -3.01
C SER A 380 -10.88 -24.71 -2.24
N VAL A 381 -11.45 -24.74 -1.04
CA VAL A 381 -11.67 -23.51 -0.23
C VAL A 381 -10.34 -22.78 0.02
N TYR A 382 -9.27 -23.53 0.22
CA TYR A 382 -7.94 -23.00 0.51
C TYR A 382 -7.00 -23.00 -0.70
N SER A 383 -7.52 -23.17 -1.93
CA SER A 383 -6.68 -23.22 -3.12
C SER A 383 -5.92 -21.90 -3.35
N ARG A 384 -6.50 -20.78 -2.92
CA ARG A 384 -5.85 -19.45 -2.92
C ARG A 384 -4.66 -19.35 -1.98
N LEU A 385 -4.64 -20.16 -0.93
CA LEU A 385 -3.47 -20.34 -0.06
C LEU A 385 -2.55 -21.44 -0.57
N GLY A 386 -2.84 -22.02 -1.74
CA GLY A 386 -2.00 -23.02 -2.39
C GLY A 386 -2.21 -24.42 -1.81
N VAL A 387 -3.35 -24.65 -1.15
CA VAL A 387 -3.69 -25.96 -0.57
C VAL A 387 -4.94 -26.52 -1.23
N THR A 388 -4.86 -27.77 -1.67
CA THR A 388 -6.02 -28.53 -2.14
C THR A 388 -6.16 -29.83 -1.39
N PHE A 389 -7.39 -30.23 -1.12
CA PHE A 389 -7.69 -31.45 -0.38
C PHE A 389 -8.28 -32.53 -1.28
N THR A 390 -7.78 -33.75 -1.08
CA THR A 390 -8.30 -34.98 -1.69
C THR A 390 -8.37 -36.07 -0.64
N ARG A 391 -9.07 -37.17 -0.94
CA ARG A 391 -9.13 -38.35 -0.06
C ARG A 391 -8.87 -39.63 -0.83
N SER A 392 -8.30 -40.64 -0.17
CA SER A 392 -7.81 -41.85 -0.86
C SER A 392 -8.86 -42.96 -1.04
N ASN A 393 -9.96 -42.97 -0.29
CA ASN A 393 -10.98 -44.01 -0.41
C ASN A 393 -12.36 -43.43 -0.77
N PRO A 394 -12.70 -43.31 -2.07
CA PRO A 394 -13.99 -42.76 -2.48
C PRO A 394 -15.18 -43.71 -2.25
N LEU A 395 -14.92 -44.99 -1.95
CA LEU A 395 -15.93 -46.05 -1.77
C LEU A 395 -16.02 -46.55 -0.31
N GLY A 396 -15.44 -45.81 0.64
CA GLY A 396 -15.48 -46.14 2.07
C GLY A 396 -16.88 -45.97 2.69
N LEU A 397 -16.94 -45.98 4.03
CA LEU A 397 -18.21 -45.85 4.77
C LEU A 397 -18.99 -44.56 4.44
N CYS A 398 -18.29 -43.52 3.97
CA CYS A 398 -18.89 -42.30 3.44
C CYS A 398 -18.50 -42.15 1.96
N PRO A 399 -19.31 -42.61 0.99
CA PRO A 399 -18.96 -42.57 -0.43
C PRO A 399 -18.94 -41.15 -1.01
N GLY A 400 -18.09 -40.91 -2.01
CA GLY A 400 -17.89 -39.59 -2.64
C GLY A 400 -16.42 -39.21 -2.88
N THR A 401 -16.13 -37.96 -3.20
CA THR A 401 -14.76 -37.44 -3.41
C THR A 401 -14.44 -36.22 -2.56
N ALA A 402 -15.45 -35.66 -1.89
CA ALA A 402 -15.32 -34.44 -1.13
C ALA A 402 -14.68 -34.68 0.24
N VAL A 403 -13.96 -33.66 0.68
CA VAL A 403 -13.50 -33.43 2.04
C VAL A 403 -14.35 -32.29 2.59
N TYR A 404 -14.79 -32.40 3.83
CA TYR A 404 -15.78 -31.52 4.45
C TYR A 404 -15.22 -30.85 5.70
N ALA A 405 -15.82 -29.72 6.10
CA ALA A 405 -15.67 -29.12 7.42
C ALA A 405 -16.98 -29.35 8.20
N ASN A 406 -16.90 -30.04 9.35
CA ASN A 406 -18.07 -30.45 10.12
C ASN A 406 -17.90 -30.13 11.60
N ASP A 407 -18.94 -29.59 12.22
CA ASP A 407 -19.00 -29.32 13.66
C ASP A 407 -19.43 -30.53 14.50
N TYR A 408 -19.44 -31.75 13.94
CA TYR A 408 -19.86 -32.96 14.64
C TYR A 408 -18.67 -33.63 15.35
N GLY A 409 -18.42 -33.25 16.60
CA GLY A 409 -17.32 -33.77 17.43
C GLY A 409 -17.48 -35.24 17.87
N LEU A 410 -16.67 -35.66 18.86
CA LEU A 410 -16.75 -36.99 19.48
C LEU A 410 -18.22 -37.30 19.87
N LEU A 411 -18.79 -38.37 19.31
CA LEU A 411 -20.18 -38.85 19.51
C LEU A 411 -21.27 -38.17 18.64
N GLY A 412 -20.91 -37.31 17.69
CA GLY A 412 -21.88 -36.75 16.75
C GLY A 412 -22.79 -35.67 17.33
N PHE A 413 -22.26 -34.86 18.26
CA PHE A 413 -22.88 -33.64 18.75
C PHE A 413 -22.11 -32.42 18.24
N ASN A 414 -22.79 -31.27 18.12
CA ASN A 414 -22.17 -30.02 17.72
C ASN A 414 -21.06 -29.62 18.73
N SER A 415 -19.81 -29.65 18.29
CA SER A 415 -18.63 -29.18 19.03
C SER A 415 -18.52 -27.65 19.04
N GLY A 416 -19.28 -26.95 18.19
CA GLY A 416 -19.19 -25.49 18.02
C GLY A 416 -17.94 -25.04 17.25
N GLN A 417 -17.16 -25.99 16.74
CA GLN A 417 -15.96 -25.81 15.92
C GLN A 417 -15.95 -26.88 14.84
N ASN A 418 -15.66 -26.48 13.61
CA ASN A 418 -15.54 -27.34 12.45
C ASN A 418 -14.22 -28.13 12.51
N ASN A 419 -14.31 -29.42 12.21
CA ASN A 419 -13.18 -30.31 12.05
C ASN A 419 -13.18 -30.85 10.61
N ILE A 420 -12.00 -31.13 10.08
CA ILE A 420 -11.90 -31.71 8.74
C ILE A 420 -12.39 -33.16 8.75
N SER A 421 -13.27 -33.51 7.82
CA SER A 421 -13.92 -34.80 7.74
C SER A 421 -13.98 -35.33 6.32
N VAL A 422 -14.13 -36.65 6.23
CA VAL A 422 -14.43 -37.37 4.99
C VAL A 422 -15.93 -37.54 4.75
N CYS A 423 -16.77 -37.33 5.76
CA CYS A 423 -18.21 -37.53 5.66
C CYS A 423 -18.97 -36.20 5.54
N PRO A 424 -20.14 -36.17 4.89
CA PRO A 424 -21.00 -34.98 4.92
C PRO A 424 -21.58 -34.73 6.32
N LEU A 425 -22.27 -33.60 6.50
CA LEU A 425 -22.92 -33.22 7.75
C LEU A 425 -23.83 -34.32 8.31
N GLY A 426 -23.88 -34.43 9.64
CA GLY A 426 -24.68 -35.42 10.36
C GLY A 426 -23.95 -36.73 10.66
N VAL A 427 -22.69 -36.84 10.25
CA VAL A 427 -21.78 -37.93 10.61
C VAL A 427 -20.64 -37.37 11.46
N ALA A 428 -20.15 -38.16 12.43
CA ALA A 428 -19.02 -37.77 13.26
C ALA A 428 -17.79 -37.40 12.41
N SER A 429 -17.08 -36.35 12.82
CA SER A 429 -15.92 -35.84 12.10
C SER A 429 -14.69 -36.74 12.22
N ASP A 430 -14.67 -37.69 13.15
CA ASP A 430 -13.55 -38.60 13.32
C ASP A 430 -13.51 -39.69 12.24
N PHE A 431 -12.31 -40.05 11.79
CA PHE A 431 -12.16 -41.05 10.75
C PHE A 431 -10.88 -41.88 10.91
N SER A 432 -10.92 -43.08 10.34
CA SER A 432 -9.83 -44.06 10.35
C SER A 432 -9.38 -44.44 8.95
N GLN A 433 -8.10 -44.78 8.83
CA GLN A 433 -7.46 -45.15 7.58
C GLN A 433 -8.15 -46.33 6.87
N TYR A 434 -8.53 -47.37 7.59
CA TYR A 434 -9.10 -48.58 6.99
C TYR A 434 -10.57 -48.43 6.61
N SER A 435 -11.35 -47.66 7.39
CA SER A 435 -12.78 -47.50 7.12
C SER A 435 -13.08 -46.37 6.13
N TYR A 436 -12.26 -45.32 6.11
CA TYR A 436 -12.52 -44.09 5.35
C TYR A 436 -11.37 -43.65 4.44
N GLY A 437 -10.19 -44.27 4.55
CA GLY A 437 -8.99 -43.81 3.87
C GLY A 437 -8.33 -42.64 4.61
N THR A 438 -7.54 -41.88 3.86
CA THR A 438 -6.74 -40.76 4.33
C THR A 438 -7.15 -39.49 3.61
N ILE A 439 -7.03 -38.35 4.28
CA ILE A 439 -7.08 -37.05 3.62
C ILE A 439 -5.65 -36.69 3.20
N LYS A 440 -5.48 -36.15 1.99
CA LYS A 440 -4.24 -35.57 1.49
C LYS A 440 -4.45 -34.08 1.24
N ALA A 441 -3.65 -33.25 1.89
CA ALA A 441 -3.45 -31.85 1.55
C ALA A 441 -2.25 -31.74 0.60
N SER A 442 -2.42 -31.14 -0.57
CA SER A 442 -1.33 -30.92 -1.54
C SER A 442 -0.97 -29.44 -1.56
N PHE A 443 0.33 -29.14 -1.55
CA PHE A 443 0.86 -27.79 -1.58
C PHE A 443 1.29 -27.42 -2.99
N VAL A 444 0.91 -26.22 -3.44
CA VAL A 444 1.36 -25.65 -4.72
C VAL A 444 2.87 -25.39 -4.69
N VAL A 445 3.35 -24.80 -3.60
CA VAL A 445 4.78 -24.57 -3.33
C VAL A 445 5.20 -25.55 -2.24
N PRO A 446 6.30 -26.30 -2.41
CA PRO A 446 6.75 -27.24 -1.40
C PRO A 446 6.99 -26.59 -0.03
N ALA A 447 6.54 -27.26 1.02
CA ALA A 447 6.77 -26.87 2.41
C ALA A 447 8.08 -27.48 2.94
N ALA A 448 8.62 -26.87 4.00
CA ALA A 448 9.72 -27.38 4.81
C ALA A 448 9.22 -28.08 6.08
N GLU A 449 8.10 -27.62 6.63
CA GLU A 449 7.39 -28.24 7.75
C GLU A 449 5.89 -28.13 7.57
N ALA A 450 5.15 -29.13 8.04
CA ALA A 450 3.69 -29.10 8.10
C ALA A 450 3.20 -29.76 9.40
N CYS A 451 2.25 -29.11 10.06
CA CYS A 451 1.67 -29.54 11.33
C CYS A 451 0.15 -29.61 11.25
N ILE A 452 -0.46 -30.58 11.93
CA ILE A 452 -1.92 -30.65 12.08
C ILE A 452 -2.30 -30.92 13.54
N ASN A 453 -3.38 -30.31 14.01
CA ASN A 453 -3.93 -30.65 15.32
C ASN A 453 -4.73 -31.95 15.18
N ALA A 454 -4.40 -32.96 15.97
CA ALA A 454 -5.05 -34.26 15.96
C ALA A 454 -5.49 -34.67 17.37
N THR A 455 -6.75 -35.08 17.52
CA THR A 455 -7.30 -35.62 18.76
C THR A 455 -7.65 -37.10 18.54
N PRO A 456 -6.84 -38.05 19.04
CA PRO A 456 -7.15 -39.47 18.97
C PRO A 456 -8.44 -39.79 19.75
N THR A 457 -9.40 -40.45 19.10
CA THR A 457 -10.68 -40.83 19.74
C THR A 457 -10.74 -42.32 20.09
N GLY A 458 -9.82 -43.12 19.54
CA GLY A 458 -9.74 -44.57 19.77
C GLY A 458 -10.69 -45.35 18.87
N PHE A 459 -11.36 -46.36 19.41
CA PHE A 459 -12.35 -47.16 18.68
C PHE A 459 -13.75 -46.83 19.19
N HIS A 460 -14.37 -45.75 18.70
CA HIS A 460 -15.73 -45.33 19.12
C HIS A 460 -15.93 -45.33 20.64
N ASN A 461 -14.90 -44.90 21.39
CA ASN A 461 -14.85 -44.93 22.86
C ASN A 461 -14.95 -46.30 23.55
N ILE A 462 -15.03 -47.43 22.83
CA ILE A 462 -15.17 -48.78 23.39
C ILE A 462 -13.84 -49.31 23.96
N PHE A 463 -12.73 -49.02 23.28
CA PHE A 463 -11.39 -49.35 23.75
C PHE A 463 -10.49 -48.11 23.75
N PRO A 464 -9.78 -47.81 24.86
CA PRO A 464 -8.67 -46.86 24.82
C PRO A 464 -7.55 -47.44 23.94
N GLY A 465 -6.80 -46.57 23.26
CA GLY A 465 -5.73 -46.99 22.35
C GLY A 465 -6.09 -46.77 20.88
N GLY A 466 -5.82 -45.56 20.40
CA GLY A 466 -5.82 -45.20 18.99
C GLY A 466 -4.75 -44.15 18.75
N VAL A 467 -4.18 -44.13 17.56
CA VAL A 467 -3.09 -43.21 17.19
C VAL A 467 -3.51 -42.47 15.92
N ALA A 468 -3.34 -41.16 15.89
CA ALA A 468 -3.40 -40.36 14.68
C ALA A 468 -2.01 -40.30 14.03
N PHE A 469 -1.95 -40.12 12.72
CA PHE A 469 -0.67 -39.89 12.04
C PHE A 469 -0.77 -38.77 11.01
N ILE A 470 0.37 -38.16 10.74
CA ILE A 470 0.63 -37.30 9.59
C ILE A 470 1.90 -37.78 8.88
N GLU A 471 1.87 -37.81 7.55
CA GLU A 471 2.98 -38.21 6.69
C GLU A 471 3.28 -37.10 5.68
N ALA A 472 4.54 -36.68 5.60
CA ALA A 472 5.03 -35.79 4.55
C ALA A 472 5.23 -36.57 3.26
N LEU A 473 4.86 -35.97 2.13
CA LEU A 473 4.92 -36.57 0.80
C LEU A 473 5.80 -35.72 -0.12
N ASP A 474 6.63 -36.37 -0.93
CA ASP A 474 7.33 -35.71 -2.04
C ASP A 474 6.38 -35.47 -3.23
N ALA A 475 6.90 -34.83 -4.30
CA ALA A 475 6.14 -34.55 -5.52
C ALA A 475 5.61 -35.81 -6.23
N ASN A 476 6.23 -36.97 -6.02
CA ASN A 476 5.82 -38.26 -6.58
C ASN A 476 4.83 -39.01 -5.67
N GLY A 477 4.55 -38.48 -4.47
CA GLY A 477 3.69 -39.10 -3.47
C GLY A 477 4.40 -40.14 -2.58
N ASN A 478 5.73 -40.21 -2.61
CA ASN A 478 6.50 -41.04 -1.68
C ASN A 478 6.52 -40.40 -0.29
N VAL A 479 6.51 -41.22 0.75
CA VAL A 479 6.58 -40.74 2.14
C VAL A 479 8.02 -40.31 2.46
N LEU A 480 8.18 -39.05 2.86
CA LEU A 480 9.45 -38.46 3.32
C LEU A 480 9.67 -38.70 4.82
N SER A 481 8.65 -38.39 5.63
CA SER A 481 8.67 -38.51 7.09
C SER A 481 7.27 -38.77 7.63
N ARG A 482 7.18 -39.28 8.86
CA ARG A 482 5.92 -39.62 9.54
C ARG A 482 6.01 -39.27 11.01
N THR A 483 4.94 -38.67 11.52
CA THR A 483 4.75 -38.43 12.95
C THR A 483 3.42 -39.04 13.40
N GLU A 484 3.42 -39.57 14.62
CA GLU A 484 2.27 -40.22 15.23
C GLU A 484 1.94 -39.56 16.57
N SER A 485 0.65 -39.49 16.91
CA SER A 485 0.22 -39.05 18.24
C SER A 485 0.50 -40.11 19.31
N THR A 486 0.41 -39.70 20.57
CA THR A 486 0.21 -40.65 21.67
C THR A 486 -1.21 -41.24 21.60
N THR A 487 -1.53 -42.14 22.53
CA THR A 487 -2.89 -42.68 22.69
C THR A 487 -3.82 -41.79 23.53
N ASP A 488 -3.33 -40.63 23.97
CA ASP A 488 -4.08 -39.71 24.83
C ASP A 488 -5.20 -39.05 24.04
N ARG A 489 -6.39 -38.99 24.64
CA ARG A 489 -7.60 -38.40 24.02
C ARG A 489 -7.65 -36.89 24.13
N THR A 490 -6.51 -36.24 23.96
CA THR A 490 -6.34 -34.79 23.97
C THR A 490 -5.80 -34.33 22.62
N SER A 491 -6.08 -33.09 22.24
CA SER A 491 -5.52 -32.51 21.02
C SER A 491 -3.99 -32.45 21.12
N GLN A 492 -3.32 -32.90 20.05
CA GLN A 492 -1.87 -32.95 19.91
C GLN A 492 -1.50 -32.35 18.56
N ARG A 493 -0.52 -31.43 18.55
CA ARG A 493 0.03 -30.91 17.31
C ARG A 493 1.07 -31.91 16.76
N LEU A 494 0.76 -32.52 15.63
CA LEU A 494 1.66 -33.45 14.94
C LEU A 494 2.36 -32.73 13.80
N CYS A 495 3.68 -32.65 13.83
CA CYS A 495 4.49 -31.98 12.81
C CYS A 495 5.37 -32.97 12.04
N VAL A 496 5.54 -32.73 10.74
CA VAL A 496 6.50 -33.40 9.88
C VAL A 496 7.35 -32.34 9.19
N SER A 497 8.66 -32.57 9.18
CA SER A 497 9.62 -31.68 8.52
C SER A 497 10.40 -32.48 7.46
N GLY A 498 10.88 -31.78 6.44
CA GLY A 498 11.62 -32.38 5.34
C GLY A 498 11.79 -31.42 4.17
N ASP A 499 12.80 -31.65 3.33
CA ASP A 499 13.01 -30.83 2.15
C ASP A 499 12.02 -31.22 1.05
N GLY A 500 11.27 -30.23 0.54
CA GLY A 500 10.41 -30.41 -0.63
C GLY A 500 9.10 -31.17 -0.35
N ILE A 501 8.46 -30.94 0.80
CA ILE A 501 7.14 -31.53 1.12
C ILE A 501 6.11 -30.97 0.12
N ALA A 502 5.70 -31.77 -0.86
CA ALA A 502 4.68 -31.39 -1.84
C ALA A 502 3.25 -31.63 -1.33
N GLY A 503 3.10 -32.32 -0.21
CA GLY A 503 1.82 -32.48 0.48
C GLY A 503 1.95 -33.29 1.76
N VAL A 504 0.88 -33.32 2.54
CA VAL A 504 0.76 -34.20 3.71
C VAL A 504 -0.46 -35.08 3.58
N ARG A 505 -0.40 -36.28 4.17
CA ARG A 505 -1.59 -37.12 4.36
C ARG A 505 -1.74 -37.55 5.80
N PHE A 506 -2.97 -37.63 6.27
CA PHE A 506 -3.29 -37.94 7.67
C PHE A 506 -4.59 -38.72 7.81
N ALA A 507 -4.67 -39.50 8.89
CA ALA A 507 -5.84 -40.25 9.34
C ALA A 507 -5.60 -40.83 10.74
N GLY A 508 -6.65 -41.36 11.36
CA GLY A 508 -6.48 -42.34 12.43
C GLY A 508 -5.84 -43.63 11.89
N LYS A 509 -4.80 -44.14 12.58
CA LYS A 509 -3.96 -45.26 12.15
C LYS A 509 -4.75 -46.57 12.13
N GLY A 510 -4.72 -47.25 10.98
CA GLY A 510 -5.47 -48.48 10.78
C GLY A 510 -6.97 -48.28 11.02
N SER A 511 -7.51 -48.95 12.03
CA SER A 511 -8.93 -48.88 12.41
C SER A 511 -9.22 -47.89 13.54
N ALA A 512 -8.20 -47.25 14.12
CA ALA A 512 -8.38 -46.22 15.14
C ALA A 512 -8.88 -44.93 14.50
N TYR A 513 -9.74 -44.21 15.21
CA TYR A 513 -10.33 -42.95 14.80
C TYR A 513 -9.59 -41.77 15.44
N ALA A 514 -9.56 -40.65 14.73
CA ALA A 514 -9.06 -39.38 15.21
C ALA A 514 -9.82 -38.22 14.57
N ILE A 515 -9.96 -37.14 15.32
CA ILE A 515 -10.44 -35.83 14.86
C ILE A 515 -9.24 -35.00 14.45
N PHE A 516 -9.37 -34.25 13.37
CA PHE A 516 -8.32 -33.37 12.86
C PHE A 516 -8.84 -31.95 12.73
N ASP A 517 -8.02 -31.01 13.13
CA ASP A 517 -8.29 -29.58 13.06
C ASP A 517 -6.99 -28.83 12.71
N ASP A 518 -7.13 -27.58 12.29
CA ASP A 518 -6.09 -26.64 11.88
C ASP A 518 -4.82 -27.22 11.23
N LEU A 519 -4.63 -26.95 9.93
CA LEU A 519 -3.40 -27.33 9.21
C LEU A 519 -2.46 -26.13 9.10
N TYR A 520 -1.23 -26.27 9.57
CA TYR A 520 -0.17 -25.27 9.47
C TYR A 520 0.96 -25.78 8.60
N TRP A 521 1.65 -24.89 7.89
CA TRP A 521 2.87 -25.25 7.20
C TRP A 521 3.79 -24.05 7.00
N THR A 522 5.08 -24.32 6.99
CA THR A 522 6.12 -23.34 6.71
C THR A 522 6.84 -23.71 5.42
N ARG A 523 7.29 -22.71 4.66
CA ARG A 523 8.13 -22.89 3.46
C ARG A 523 9.61 -22.84 3.78
N ILE A 524 9.93 -22.33 4.96
CA ILE A 524 11.30 -22.18 5.46
C ILE A 524 11.43 -23.07 6.69
N PRO A 525 12.53 -23.82 6.82
CA PRO A 525 12.77 -24.60 8.01
C PRO A 525 12.67 -23.71 9.26
N PRO A 526 12.00 -24.15 10.34
CA PRO A 526 12.09 -23.48 11.62
C PRO A 526 13.57 -23.31 12.00
N ALA A 527 13.95 -22.16 12.53
CA ALA A 527 15.31 -22.00 13.07
C ALA A 527 15.54 -23.07 14.16
N PRO A 528 16.73 -23.70 14.20
CA PRO A 528 17.01 -24.80 15.13
C PRO A 528 16.97 -24.40 16.61
#